data_AF-A0A1A8QDU0-F1
#
_entry.id   AF-A0A1A8QDU0-F1
#
_cell.length_a   1.000
_cell.length_b   1.000
_cell.length_c   1.000
_cell.angle_alpha   90.00
_cell.angle_beta   90.00
_cell.angle_gamma   90.00
#
_symmetry.space_group_name_H-M   'P 1'
#
loop_
_entity.id
_entity.type
_entity.pdbx_description
1 polymer ?
#
loop_
_entity_poly.entity_id
_entity_poly.type
_entity_poly.pdbx_seq_one_letter_code
_entity_poly.pdbx_strand_id
1 'polypeptide(L)'
;PGSSNDPCRETYSGPSANSESEVRSIVNFVSTHGNIKAFISIHSYSQLLLYPYGYTRTPIRDQNELVQHPFSDWFCFHVPCTCYTLTDVFFKLFVNLEGKL
;
A
#
# COMPACT_ATOMS: atom_id res chain seq x y z
N PRO A 1 -6.67 -16.49 7.11
CA PRO A 1 -6.78 -16.53 5.63
C PRO A 1 -7.20 -15.14 5.15
N GLY A 2 -6.61 -14.62 4.06
CA GLY A 2 -6.79 -13.24 3.59
C GLY A 2 -7.16 -13.09 2.10
N SER A 3 -7.38 -14.21 1.40
CA SER A 3 -7.83 -14.29 0.01
C SER A 3 -8.66 -15.56 -0.20
N SER A 4 -9.30 -15.68 -1.37
CA SER A 4 -10.12 -16.83 -1.77
C SER A 4 -9.55 -17.54 -3.01
N ASN A 5 -9.76 -18.86 -3.10
CA ASN A 5 -9.51 -19.66 -4.31
C ASN A 5 -10.79 -19.91 -5.14
N ASP A 6 -11.95 -19.46 -4.64
CA ASP A 6 -13.23 -19.55 -5.34
C ASP A 6 -13.36 -18.36 -6.32
N PRO A 7 -13.45 -18.61 -7.65
CA PRO A 7 -13.57 -17.56 -8.67
C PRO A 7 -14.79 -16.67 -8.53
N CYS A 8 -15.83 -17.10 -7.80
CA CYS A 8 -17.05 -16.33 -7.59
C CYS A 8 -16.96 -15.36 -6.40
N ARG A 9 -15.80 -15.26 -5.73
CA ARG A 9 -15.60 -14.36 -4.60
C ARG A 9 -14.91 -13.06 -5.01
N GLU A 10 -15.35 -11.95 -4.43
CA GLU A 10 -14.73 -10.62 -4.58
C GLU A 10 -13.23 -10.57 -4.22
N THR A 11 -12.75 -11.54 -3.43
CA THR A 11 -11.36 -11.62 -2.96
C THR A 11 -10.60 -12.79 -3.60
N TYR A 12 -11.06 -13.26 -4.77
CA TYR A 12 -10.37 -14.30 -5.53
C TYR A 12 -8.97 -13.86 -5.92
N SER A 13 -7.95 -14.69 -5.65
CA SER A 13 -6.55 -14.35 -5.90
C SER A 13 -6.07 -14.59 -7.34
N GLY A 14 -6.94 -15.13 -8.21
CA GLY A 14 -6.54 -15.58 -9.54
C GLY A 14 -5.94 -17.00 -9.55
N PRO A 15 -5.72 -17.57 -10.75
CA PRO A 15 -5.20 -18.93 -10.92
C PRO A 15 -3.72 -19.08 -10.54
N SER A 16 -2.95 -17.98 -10.56
CA SER A 16 -1.53 -17.95 -10.18
C SER A 16 -1.09 -16.51 -9.87
N ALA A 17 0.04 -16.35 -9.18
CA ALA A 17 0.63 -15.01 -9.00
C ALA A 17 0.88 -14.34 -10.37
N ASN A 18 0.58 -13.04 -10.47
CA ASN A 18 0.72 -12.23 -11.68
C ASN A 18 -0.10 -12.75 -12.89
N SER A 19 -1.22 -13.45 -12.67
CA SER A 19 -2.12 -13.88 -13.74
C SER A 19 -2.72 -12.70 -14.51
N GLU A 20 -3.06 -11.62 -13.80
CA GLU A 20 -3.68 -10.44 -14.39
C GLU A 20 -2.66 -9.60 -15.16
N SER A 21 -3.03 -9.19 -16.38
CA SER A 21 -2.15 -8.45 -17.29
C SER A 21 -1.74 -7.09 -16.73
N GLU A 22 -2.62 -6.49 -15.95
CA GLU A 22 -2.50 -5.23 -15.24
C GLU A 22 -1.40 -5.34 -14.17
N VAL A 23 -1.47 -6.36 -13.32
CA VAL A 23 -0.47 -6.62 -12.28
C VAL A 23 0.87 -6.99 -12.92
N ARG A 24 0.87 -7.84 -13.93
CA ARG A 24 2.08 -8.25 -14.65
C ARG A 24 2.82 -7.06 -15.26
N SER A 25 2.09 -6.08 -15.80
CA SER A 25 2.68 -4.87 -16.38
C SER A 25 3.40 -4.02 -15.34
N ILE A 26 2.80 -3.86 -14.14
CA ILE A 26 3.43 -3.14 -13.03
C ILE A 26 4.68 -3.87 -12.54
N VAL A 27 4.61 -5.20 -12.35
CA VAL A 27 5.77 -6.02 -11.94
C VAL A 27 6.92 -5.89 -12.93
N ASN A 28 6.62 -5.98 -14.24
CA ASN A 28 7.62 -5.80 -15.29
C ASN A 28 8.23 -4.40 -15.27
N PHE A 29 7.42 -3.35 -15.09
CA PHE A 29 7.90 -1.97 -15.01
C PHE A 29 8.82 -1.78 -13.80
N VAL A 30 8.40 -2.21 -12.61
CA VAL A 30 9.19 -2.07 -11.38
C VAL A 30 10.52 -2.83 -11.49
N SER A 31 10.48 -4.03 -12.05
CA SER A 31 11.67 -4.88 -12.20
C SER A 31 12.67 -4.35 -13.23
N THR A 32 12.18 -3.72 -14.31
CA THR A 32 13.04 -3.21 -15.39
C THR A 32 13.54 -1.78 -15.15
N HIS A 33 12.80 -0.96 -14.41
CA HIS A 33 13.19 0.43 -14.17
C HIS A 33 14.42 0.55 -13.24
N GLY A 34 14.56 -0.35 -12.26
CA GLY A 34 15.75 -0.46 -11.41
C GLY A 34 16.01 0.67 -10.40
N ASN A 35 15.30 1.80 -10.49
CA ASN A 35 15.52 2.97 -9.63
C ASN A 35 14.25 3.50 -8.93
N ILE A 36 13.26 2.63 -8.70
CA ILE A 36 12.07 3.01 -7.92
C ILE A 36 12.45 3.01 -6.43
N LYS A 37 12.26 4.16 -5.77
CA LYS A 37 12.61 4.36 -4.35
C LYS A 37 11.42 4.26 -3.39
N ALA A 38 10.19 4.39 -3.90
CA ALA A 38 8.97 4.27 -3.11
C ALA A 38 7.83 3.76 -3.98
N PHE A 39 6.86 3.06 -3.38
CA PHE A 39 5.68 2.54 -4.08
C PHE A 39 4.41 2.90 -3.30
N ILE A 40 3.54 3.73 -3.88
CA ILE A 40 2.31 4.17 -3.21
C ILE A 40 1.13 3.58 -3.96
N SER A 41 0.29 2.82 -3.25
CA SER A 41 -0.95 2.25 -3.78
C SER A 41 -2.13 2.90 -3.06
N ILE A 42 -3.02 3.55 -3.81
CA ILE A 42 -4.10 4.33 -3.23
C ILE A 42 -5.39 3.51 -3.35
N HIS A 43 -6.14 3.43 -2.26
CA HIS A 43 -7.43 2.73 -2.18
C HIS A 43 -8.46 3.66 -1.51
N SER A 44 -9.68 3.19 -1.33
CA SER A 44 -10.68 3.84 -0.49
C SER A 44 -11.59 2.76 0.08
N TYR A 45 -12.20 2.93 1.25
CA TYR A 45 -12.22 4.07 2.18
C TYR A 45 -11.42 3.77 3.46
N SER A 46 -11.68 4.48 4.56
CA SER A 46 -11.28 4.18 5.97
C SER A 46 -10.18 5.05 6.60
N GLN A 47 -9.62 6.05 5.90
CA GLN A 47 -8.66 7.02 6.48
C GLN A 47 -7.43 6.36 7.15
N LEU A 48 -6.91 5.28 6.57
CA LEU A 48 -5.73 4.59 7.09
C LEU A 48 -4.52 4.86 6.20
N LEU A 49 -3.36 4.90 6.86
CA LEU A 49 -2.05 4.78 6.25
C LEU A 49 -1.45 3.43 6.65
N LEU A 50 -1.30 2.53 5.69
CA LEU A 50 -0.75 1.20 5.95
C LEU A 50 0.62 1.01 5.30
N TYR A 51 1.49 0.28 6.01
CA TYR A 51 2.79 -0.22 5.55
C TYR A 51 2.86 -1.76 5.70
N PRO A 52 3.87 -2.44 5.14
CA PRO A 52 3.95 -3.90 5.17
C PRO A 52 4.17 -4.49 6.57
N TYR A 53 3.79 -5.74 6.83
CA TYR A 53 3.18 -6.72 5.92
C TYR A 53 1.69 -6.92 6.20
N GLY A 54 0.93 -7.32 5.18
CA GLY A 54 -0.47 -7.74 5.35
C GLY A 54 -0.66 -9.26 5.51
N TYR A 55 0.31 -10.07 5.05
CA TYR A 55 0.16 -11.54 4.97
C TYR A 55 0.78 -12.30 6.15
N THR A 56 1.59 -11.64 6.98
CA THR A 56 2.28 -12.21 8.14
C THR A 56 2.22 -11.25 9.32
N ARG A 57 2.38 -11.79 10.53
CA ARG A 57 2.51 -11.00 11.77
C ARG A 57 3.95 -10.63 12.09
N THR A 58 4.90 -11.12 11.30
CA THR A 58 6.32 -10.77 11.47
C THR A 58 6.51 -9.32 11.06
N PRO A 59 7.15 -8.48 11.90
CA PRO A 59 7.38 -7.08 11.58
C PRO A 59 8.32 -6.92 10.39
N ILE A 60 8.17 -5.82 9.65
CA ILE A 60 9.14 -5.42 8.62
C ILE A 60 10.42 -4.90 9.28
N ARG A 61 11.58 -5.15 8.66
CA ARG A 61 12.90 -4.73 9.16
C ARG A 61 12.94 -3.25 9.57
N ASP A 62 12.37 -2.39 8.71
CA ASP A 62 12.46 -0.93 8.85
C ASP A 62 11.23 -0.33 9.57
N GLN A 63 10.53 -1.12 10.39
CA GLN A 63 9.28 -0.70 11.06
C GLN A 63 9.45 0.58 11.90
N ASN A 64 10.57 0.73 12.60
CA ASN A 64 10.80 1.90 13.47
C ASN A 64 10.79 3.21 12.67
N GLU A 65 11.35 3.21 11.46
CA GLU A 65 11.36 4.36 10.56
C GLU A 65 9.96 4.65 10.00
N LEU A 66 9.23 3.58 9.63
CA LEU A 66 7.88 3.69 9.07
C LEU A 66 6.83 4.19 10.08
N VAL A 67 7.04 3.96 11.37
CA VAL A 67 6.11 4.34 12.45
C VAL A 67 6.42 5.73 13.03
N GLN A 68 7.67 6.21 12.90
CA GLN A 68 8.15 7.38 13.65
C GLN A 68 7.43 8.69 13.32
N HIS A 69 6.74 8.76 12.17
CA HIS A 69 5.93 9.91 11.78
C HIS A 69 4.45 9.50 11.64
N PRO A 70 3.63 9.66 12.70
CA PRO A 70 2.19 9.51 12.56
C PRO A 70 1.69 10.60 11.60
N PHE A 71 1.34 10.21 10.38
CA PHE A 71 0.81 11.09 9.34
C PHE A 71 -0.54 11.76 9.72
N SER A 72 -1.12 11.43 10.87
CA SER A 72 -2.24 12.18 11.46
C SER A 72 -1.90 13.66 11.66
N ASP A 73 -0.63 14.00 11.85
CA ASP A 73 -0.18 15.38 11.98
C ASP A 73 0.05 16.09 10.63
N TRP A 74 0.19 15.34 9.52
CA TRP A 74 0.52 15.87 8.19
C TRP A 74 -0.70 16.14 7.30
N PHE A 75 -1.83 15.47 7.53
CA PHE A 75 -3.08 15.76 6.80
C PHE A 75 -3.84 16.97 7.35
N CYS A 76 -3.49 17.46 8.54
CA CYS A 76 -3.91 18.77 9.03
C CYS A 76 -2.87 19.84 8.66
N PHE A 77 -2.78 20.18 7.37
CA PHE A 77 -2.11 21.43 6.98
C PHE A 77 -2.85 22.59 7.66
N HIS A 78 -2.25 23.15 8.72
CA HIS A 78 -2.18 24.55 9.15
C HIS A 78 -3.23 25.60 8.67
N VAL A 79 -4.49 25.23 8.42
CA VAL A 79 -5.58 26.19 8.18
C VAL A 79 -6.35 26.36 9.49
N PRO A 80 -6.50 27.58 10.02
CA PRO A 80 -7.33 27.79 11.19
C PRO A 80 -8.77 27.45 10.82
N CYS A 81 -9.27 26.37 11.43
CA CYS A 81 -10.69 26.04 11.57
C CYS A 81 -11.46 25.42 10.39
N THR A 82 -10.83 24.95 9.31
CA THR A 82 -11.55 24.18 8.28
C THR A 82 -10.88 22.84 7.98
N CYS A 83 -11.42 21.77 8.57
CA CYS A 83 -11.11 20.40 8.20
C CYS A 83 -11.96 20.04 6.96
N TYR A 84 -11.40 20.22 5.76
CA TYR A 84 -12.02 19.65 4.56
C TYR A 84 -11.70 18.16 4.56
N THR A 85 -12.71 17.32 4.80
CA THR A 85 -12.60 15.89 4.52
C THR A 85 -12.55 15.75 3.00
N LEU A 86 -11.36 15.71 2.41
CA LEU A 86 -11.19 15.11 1.09
C LEU A 86 -11.81 13.72 1.21
N THR A 87 -12.92 13.52 0.50
CA THR A 87 -13.72 12.29 0.43
C THR A 87 -12.86 11.05 0.67
N ASP A 88 -13.19 10.24 1.68
CA ASP A 88 -12.39 9.16 2.28
C ASP A 88 -11.46 8.37 1.33
N VAL A 89 -10.30 8.93 0.99
CA VAL A 89 -9.23 8.21 0.27
C VAL A 89 -8.33 7.54 1.31
N PHE A 90 -8.14 6.23 1.15
CA PHE A 90 -7.20 5.43 1.92
C PHE A 90 -5.84 5.41 1.22
N PHE A 91 -4.77 5.66 1.96
CA PHE A 91 -3.43 5.62 1.41
C PHE A 91 -2.75 4.33 1.85
N LYS A 92 -2.52 3.38 0.93
CA LYS A 92 -1.59 2.27 1.21
C LYS A 92 -0.19 2.68 0.78
N LEU A 93 0.61 3.10 1.75
CA LEU A 93 1.98 3.49 1.49
C LEU A 93 2.91 2.27 1.60
N PHE A 94 3.35 1.74 0.47
CA PHE A 94 4.43 0.76 0.40
C PHE A 94 5.77 1.51 0.24
N VAL A 95 6.32 2.06 1.33
CA VAL A 95 7.69 2.57 1.25
C VAL A 95 8.64 1.37 1.12
N ASN A 96 9.22 1.18 -0.05
CA ASN A 96 10.35 0.28 -0.25
C ASN A 96 11.62 1.06 0.11
N LEU A 97 11.91 1.14 1.40
CA LEU A 97 13.19 1.64 1.89
C LEU A 97 14.26 0.63 1.52
N GLU A 98 14.89 0.89 0.39
CA GLU A 98 16.12 0.27 -0.08
C GLU A 98 16.18 -1.27 -0.06
N GLY A 99 15.79 -1.83 -1.20
CA GLY A 99 16.63 -2.82 -1.87
C GLY A 99 16.49 -4.26 -1.37
N LYS A 100 15.43 -4.93 -1.85
CA LYS A 100 15.46 -6.25 -2.51
C LYS A 100 14.02 -6.74 -2.68
N LEU A 101 13.61 -6.91 -3.92
CA LEU A 101 12.53 -7.83 -4.30
C LEU A 101 13.05 -9.27 -4.19
#